data_AF-A0A0N1L3J7-F1
#
_entry.id   AF-A0A0N1L3J7-F1
#
_cell.length_a   1.000
_cell.length_b   1.000
_cell.length_c   1.000
_cell.angle_alpha   90.00
_cell.angle_beta   90.00
_cell.angle_gamma   90.00
#
_symmetry.space_group_name_H-M   'P 1'
#
loop_
_entity.id
_entity.type
_entity.pdbx_description
1 polymer ?
#
loop_
_entity_poly.entity_id
_entity_poly.type
_entity_poly.pdbx_seq_one_letter_code
_entity_poly.pdbx_strand_id
1 'polypeptide(L)' 'MEAVFCLRPGVAIVTLAPLLATHGVRAEALHPGASDPSLAGWYTLSGPSDATLTAAVQALQAEPGVDAAYTRPEGEPPG' A
#
# COMPACT_ATOMS: atom_id res chain seq x y z
N MET A 1 7.54 5.05 -10.69
CA MET A 1 6.35 4.16 -10.61
C MET A 1 5.67 4.39 -9.28
N GLU A 2 4.35 4.29 -9.19
CA GLU A 2 3.66 4.40 -7.89
C GLU A 2 3.13 3.03 -7.47
N ALA A 3 3.26 2.67 -6.19
CA ALA A 3 2.76 1.43 -5.63
C ALA A 3 1.76 1.76 -4.53
N VAL A 4 0.60 1.10 -4.55
CA VAL A 4 -0.54 1.43 -3.71
C VAL A 4 -1.16 0.15 -3.16
N PHE A 5 -1.68 0.21 -1.94
CA PHE A 5 -2.51 -0.85 -1.39
C PHE A 5 -3.66 -0.29 -0.54
N CYS A 6 -4.68 -1.12 -0.36
CA CYS A 6 -5.83 -0.86 0.48
C CYS A 6 -5.93 -1.93 1.57
N LEU A 7 -6.13 -1.51 2.80
CA LEU A 7 -6.42 -2.40 3.92
C LEU A 7 -7.91 -2.71 4.01
N ARG A 8 -8.22 -3.94 4.43
CA ARG A 8 -9.60 -4.29 4.79
C ARG A 8 -10.08 -3.46 5.99
N PRO A 9 -11.38 -3.13 6.08
CA PRO A 9 -11.94 -2.45 7.24
C PRO A 9 -11.59 -3.14 8.56
N GLY A 10 -11.11 -2.36 9.52
CA GLY A 10 -10.72 -2.86 10.85
C GLY A 10 -9.31 -3.45 10.94
N VAL A 11 -8.58 -3.56 9.84
CA VAL A 11 -7.15 -3.94 9.84
C VAL A 11 -6.30 -2.70 10.08
N ALA A 12 -5.41 -2.75 11.07
CA ALA A 12 -4.51 -1.65 11.38
C ALA A 12 -3.20 -1.78 10.59
N ILE A 13 -2.73 -0.68 9.99
CA ILE A 13 -1.47 -0.62 9.22
C ILE A 13 -0.25 -1.20 9.96
N VAL A 14 -0.24 -1.10 11.30
CA VAL A 14 0.83 -1.65 12.15
C VAL A 14 1.00 -3.16 12.01
N THR A 15 -0.05 -3.90 11.62
CA THR A 15 0.05 -5.35 11.40
C THR A 15 0.96 -5.69 10.22
N LEU A 16 1.14 -4.75 9.27
CA LEU A 16 2.03 -4.92 8.11
C LEU A 16 3.46 -4.45 8.38
N ALA A 17 3.77 -3.88 9.54
CA ALA A 17 5.10 -3.34 9.84
C ALA A 17 6.26 -4.35 9.60
N PRO A 18 6.13 -5.65 9.96
CA PRO A 18 7.18 -6.62 9.67
C PRO A 18 7.41 -6.86 8.17
N LEU A 19 6.32 -6.91 7.38
CA LEU A 19 6.39 -7.06 5.93
C LEU A 19 7.06 -5.83 5.30
N LEU A 20 6.60 -4.63 5.66
CA LEU A 20 7.15 -3.39 5.13
C LEU A 20 8.65 -3.26 5.45
N ALA A 21 9.06 -3.61 6.67
CA ALA A 21 10.47 -3.61 7.08
C ALA A 21 11.31 -4.67 6.31
N THR A 22 10.78 -5.88 6.11
CA THR A 22 11.46 -6.95 5.36
C THR A 22 11.78 -6.53 3.93
N HIS A 23 10.88 -5.78 3.29
CA HIS A 23 11.08 -5.27 1.94
C HIS A 23 11.78 -3.92 1.90
N GLY A 24 12.04 -3.27 3.04
CA GLY A 24 12.66 -1.95 3.09
C GLY A 24 11.80 -0.84 2.47
N VAL A 25 10.48 -0.96 2.57
CA VAL A 25 9.50 0.02 2.06
C VAL A 25 8.81 0.75 3.21
N ARG A 26 8.23 1.91 2.90
CA ARG A 26 7.41 2.69 3.82
C ARG A 26 6.02 2.87 3.22
N ALA A 27 5.01 2.94 4.09
CA ALA A 27 3.64 3.20 3.69
C ALA A 27 3.20 4.58 4.22
N GLU A 28 2.57 5.37 3.38
CA GLU A 28 1.99 6.68 3.73
C GLU A 28 0.51 6.69 3.36
N ALA A 29 -0.35 7.29 4.18
CA ALA A 29 -1.78 7.34 3.89
C ALA A 29 -2.02 8.17 2.63
N LEU A 30 -2.73 7.61 1.65
CA LEU A 30 -3.05 8.29 0.40
C LEU A 30 -4.04 9.46 0.64
N HIS A 31 -4.94 9.30 1.63
CA HIS A 31 -5.93 10.30 2.00
C HIS A 31 -5.84 10.65 3.50
N PRO A 32 -4.83 11.45 3.91
CA PRO A 32 -4.66 11.81 5.31
C PRO A 32 -5.86 12.63 5.82
N GLY A 33 -6.44 12.19 6.94
CA GLY A 33 -7.59 12.86 7.57
C GLY A 33 -8.96 12.51 6.97
N ALA A 34 -9.02 11.60 5.99
CA ALA A 34 -10.29 11.10 5.49
C ALA A 34 -11.08 10.41 6.61
N SER A 35 -12.33 10.84 6.80
CA SER A 35 -13.28 10.20 7.71
C SER A 35 -14.07 9.08 7.05
N ASP A 36 -14.04 9.04 5.71
CA ASP A 36 -14.64 7.97 4.92
C ASP A 36 -13.81 6.69 5.07
N PRO A 37 -14.39 5.61 5.63
CA PRO A 37 -13.68 4.34 5.82
C PRO A 37 -13.16 3.74 4.51
N SER A 38 -13.81 4.02 3.38
CA SER A 38 -13.38 3.54 2.06
C SER A 38 -12.12 4.23 1.56
N LEU A 39 -11.87 5.48 1.97
CA LEU A 39 -10.68 6.26 1.60
C LEU A 39 -9.56 6.12 2.63
N ALA A 40 -9.89 5.97 3.92
CA ALA A 40 -8.93 5.86 5.01
C ALA A 40 -8.07 4.58 4.96
N GLY A 41 -8.50 3.57 4.19
CA GLY A 41 -7.78 2.31 4.01
C GLY A 41 -6.65 2.35 2.99
N TRP A 42 -6.51 3.43 2.20
CA TRP A 42 -5.56 3.50 1.09
C TRP A 42 -4.21 4.09 1.48
N TYR A 43 -3.14 3.45 1.02
CA TYR A 43 -1.76 3.81 1.31
C TYR A 43 -0.89 3.75 0.05
N THR A 44 0.03 4.70 -0.08
CA THR A 44 1.12 4.67 -1.06
C THR A 44 2.37 4.05 -0.45
N LEU A 45 3.13 3.32 -1.26
CA LEU A 45 4.41 2.74 -0.90
C LEU A 45 5.56 3.56 -1.49
N SER A 46 6.57 3.83 -0.66
CA SER A 46 7.85 4.40 -1.08
C SER A 46 8.99 3.44 -0.76
N GLY A 47 9.97 3.36 -1.65
CA GLY A 47 11.07 2.40 -1.56
C GLY A 47 12.23 2.78 -2.48
N PRO A 48 13.38 2.09 -2.36
CA PRO A 48 14.62 2.47 -3.06
C PRO A 48 14.62 2.15 -4.56
N SER A 49 13.72 1.27 -5.03
CA SER A 49 13.63 0.89 -6.45
C SER A 49 12.26 0.35 -6.82
N ASP A 50 11.92 0.42 -8.11
CA ASP A 50 10.69 -0.17 -8.67
C ASP A 50 10.61 -1.68 -8.45
N ALA A 51 11.75 -2.39 -8.49
CA ALA A 51 11.82 -3.81 -8.19
C ALA A 51 11.46 -4.10 -6.73
N THR A 52 11.92 -3.27 -5.80
CA THR A 52 11.58 -3.36 -4.37
C THR A 52 10.08 -3.13 -4.15
N LEU A 53 9.51 -2.11 -4.79
CA LEU A 53 8.09 -1.81 -4.70
C LEU A 53 7.24 -2.95 -5.28
N THR A 54 7.63 -3.49 -6.43
CA THR A 54 6.95 -4.63 -7.06
C THR A 54 6.95 -5.87 -6.17
N ALA A 55 8.10 -6.19 -5.56
CA ALA A 55 8.20 -7.32 -4.63
C ALA A 55 7.33 -7.11 -3.38
N ALA A 56 7.30 -5.90 -2.83
CA ALA A 56 6.45 -5.56 -1.69
C ALA A 56 4.95 -5.68 -2.02
N VAL A 57 4.54 -5.20 -3.20
CA VAL A 57 3.15 -5.34 -3.69
C VAL A 57 2.75 -6.81 -3.82
N GLN A 58 3.61 -7.66 -4.39
CA GLN A 58 3.34 -9.10 -4.50
C GLN A 58 3.18 -9.77 -3.13
N ALA A 59 4.00 -9.38 -2.14
CA ALA A 59 3.85 -9.88 -0.77
C ALA A 59 2.53 -9.41 -0.15
N LEU A 60 2.17 -8.14 -0.32
CA LEU A 60 0.92 -7.58 0.18
C LEU A 60 -0.32 -8.23 -0.43
N GLN A 61 -0.27 -8.65 -1.70
CA GLN A 61 -1.38 -9.38 -2.34
C GLN A 61 -1.68 -10.73 -1.67
N ALA A 62 -0.70 -11.32 -0.98
CA ALA A 62 -0.89 -12.57 -0.24
C ALA A 62 -1.37 -12.34 1.22
N GLU A 63 -1.38 -11.09 1.70
CA GLU A 63 -1.74 -10.78 3.08
C GLU A 63 -3.27 -10.77 3.29
N PRO A 64 -3.81 -11.55 4.25
CA PRO A 64 -5.26 -11.64 4.48
C PRO A 64 -5.93 -10.31 4.86
N GLY A 65 -5.16 -9.35 5.38
CA GLY A 65 -5.64 -8.03 5.79
C GLY A 65 -5.63 -6.98 4.67
N VAL A 66 -5.11 -7.31 3.49
CA VAL A 66 -5.06 -6.44 2.32
C VAL A 66 -6.25 -6.74 1.41
N ASP A 67 -6.95 -5.69 0.99
CA ASP A 67 -8.08 -5.79 0.06
C ASP A 67 -7.63 -5.67 -1.40
N ALA A 68 -6.69 -4.75 -1.66
CA ALA A 68 -6.06 -4.55 -2.96
C ALA A 68 -4.60 -4.13 -2.80
N ALA A 69 -3.73 -4.53 -3.74
CA ALA A 69 -2.37 -4.02 -3.84
C ALA A 69 -1.90 -4.10 -5.30
N TYR A 70 -1.35 -3.01 -5.83
CA TYR A 70 -0.91 -2.92 -7.22
C TYR A 70 0.16 -1.84 -7.42
N THR A 71 0.91 -1.96 -8.50
CA THR A 71 1.73 -0.88 -9.05
C THR A 71 0.97 -0.21 -10.19
N ARG A 72 1.12 1.11 -10.32
CA ARG A 72 0.60 1.91 -11.43
C ARG A 72 1.75 2.65 -12.13
N PRO A 73 1.69 2.81 -13.46
CA PRO A 73 2.58 3.72 -14.16
C PRO A 73 2.43 5.15 -13.62
N GLU A 74 3.53 5.90 -13.58
CA GLU A 74 3.44 7.33 -13.26
C GLU A 74 2.61 8.06 -14.33
N GLY A 75 1.60 8.82 -13.92
CA GLY A 75 0.84 9.70 -14.80
C GLY A 75 -0.52 9.19 -15.29
N GLU A 76 -0.97 7.99 -14.89
CA GLU A 76 -2.34 7.55 -15.18
C GLU A 76 -3.31 8.25 -14.20
N PRO A 77 -4.25 9.09 -14.66
CA PRO A 77 -5.21 9.73 -13.76
C PRO A 77 -6.14 8.70 -13.12
N PRO A 78 -6.67 8.92 -11.90
CA PRO A 78 -7.66 8.00 -11.32
C PRO A 78 -8.89 7.98 -12.24
N GLY A 79 -9.15 6.81 -12.83
CA GLY A 79 -10.33 6.54 -13.66
C GLY A 79 -11.58 6.29 -12.84
#